data_AF-A0A8H7XZW1-F1
#
_entry.id   AF-A0A8H7XZW1-F1
#
_cell.length_a   1.000
_cell.length_b   1.000
_cell.length_c   1.000
_cell.angle_alpha   90.00
_cell.angle_beta   90.00
_cell.angle_gamma   90.00
#
_symmetry.space_group_name_H-M   'P 1'
#
loop_
_entity.id
_entity.type
_entity.pdbx_description
1 polymer ?
#
loop_
_entity_poly.entity_id
_entity_poly.type
_entity_poly.pdbx_seq_one_letter_code
_entity_poly.pdbx_strand_id
1 'polypeptide(L)'
;MDASSTAQVPISEFQRCNSCHTMKSVGEEHFKARADGNLFKTCGECLDKKKKARLNKLRLRNANKENLTQASEEGSDDRILSPPLEYEDSALFQGMKIVKLDAFVQTLLKTGGKIDVVTAKVNVSGTEASSSRDMADKVAKAIWECSGYRFIYHSFYMHKLSLSSKFRYYCAQMYSRQRTNKDCESIKERRKPSMQTFQCHGWLFMTVYQELHVVEVSVQHKEKHVPYRCIDVPPAVHEFLKDNPGISFAQLWKKILEMDPAPGYSRKAMRQYRIAMGRQSDDKMETRC
;
A
#
# COMPACT_ATOMS: atom_id res chain seq x y z
N MET A 1 -3.92 -46.82 -35.95
CA MET A 1 -4.24 -47.06 -34.53
C MET A 1 -2.91 -47.11 -33.81
N ASP A 2 -2.37 -45.94 -33.44
CA ASP A 2 -1.03 -45.86 -32.86
C ASP A 2 -1.14 -45.53 -31.38
N ALA A 3 -0.87 -46.54 -30.56
CA ALA A 3 -0.78 -46.42 -29.12
C ALA A 3 0.56 -45.75 -28.75
N SER A 4 0.52 -44.46 -28.45
CA SER A 4 1.65 -43.75 -27.83
C SER A 4 1.83 -44.22 -26.39
N SER A 5 2.73 -45.19 -26.21
CA SER A 5 3.24 -45.64 -24.91
C SER A 5 4.05 -44.52 -24.25
N THR A 6 3.48 -43.89 -23.22
CA THR A 6 4.16 -42.85 -22.44
C THR A 6 5.09 -43.55 -21.44
N ALA A 7 6.40 -43.54 -21.72
CA ALA A 7 7.39 -44.10 -20.81
C ALA A 7 7.39 -43.33 -19.47
N GLN A 8 7.00 -44.00 -18.38
CA GLN A 8 7.11 -43.46 -17.02
C GLN A 8 8.59 -43.41 -16.64
N VAL A 9 9.12 -42.21 -16.43
CA VAL A 9 10.47 -42.01 -15.89
C VAL A 9 10.45 -42.45 -14.42
N PRO A 10 11.34 -43.37 -14.00
CA PRO A 10 11.40 -43.80 -12.60
C PRO A 10 11.69 -42.58 -11.71
N ILE A 11 10.73 -42.25 -10.85
CA ILE A 11 10.87 -41.19 -9.86
C ILE A 11 11.92 -41.66 -8.87
N SER A 12 13.05 -40.95 -8.78
CA SER A 12 14.09 -41.22 -7.78
C SER A 12 13.46 -41.22 -6.39
N GLU A 13 13.53 -42.34 -5.66
CA GLU A 13 12.96 -42.50 -4.32
C GLU A 13 13.61 -41.57 -3.28
N PHE A 14 14.78 -41.03 -3.60
CA PHE A 14 15.54 -40.14 -2.73
C PHE A 14 15.90 -38.83 -3.41
N GLN A 15 15.91 -37.75 -2.64
CA GLN A 15 16.32 -36.43 -3.07
C GLN A 15 17.30 -35.80 -2.06
N ARG A 16 18.36 -35.17 -2.57
CA ARG A 16 19.34 -34.43 -1.76
C ARG A 16 18.78 -33.06 -1.37
N CYS A 17 18.77 -32.76 -0.07
CA CYS A 17 18.38 -31.42 0.40
C CYS A 17 19.46 -30.38 0.07
N ASN A 18 19.10 -29.27 -0.57
CA ASN A 18 20.04 -28.18 -0.91
C ASN A 18 20.65 -27.46 0.30
N SER A 19 20.08 -27.62 1.50
CA SER A 19 20.53 -26.87 2.68
C SER A 19 21.38 -27.70 3.64
N CYS A 20 21.00 -28.95 3.91
CA CYS A 20 21.77 -29.85 4.79
C CYS A 20 22.56 -30.91 4.01
N HIS A 21 22.39 -30.97 2.69
CA HIS A 21 23.06 -31.92 1.79
C HIS A 21 22.81 -33.40 2.05
N THR A 22 21.91 -33.75 2.98
CA THR A 22 21.47 -35.12 3.29
C THR A 22 20.49 -35.64 2.24
N MET A 23 20.61 -36.92 1.87
CA MET A 23 19.62 -37.65 1.07
C MET A 23 18.42 -38.02 1.96
N LYS A 24 17.19 -37.74 1.51
CA LYS A 24 15.94 -38.09 2.21
C LYS A 24 14.93 -38.68 1.23
N SER A 25 13.98 -39.47 1.72
CA SER A 25 12.90 -40.02 0.89
C SER A 25 12.08 -38.90 0.25
N VAL A 26 11.65 -39.13 -0.99
CA VAL A 26 10.75 -38.25 -1.73
C VAL A 26 9.32 -38.50 -1.25
N GLY A 27 8.96 -37.87 -0.13
CA GLY A 27 7.63 -37.91 0.46
C GLY A 27 7.28 -36.59 1.15
N GLU A 28 5.99 -36.34 1.35
CA GLU A 28 5.48 -35.10 1.98
C GLU A 28 6.05 -34.88 3.39
N GLU A 29 6.45 -35.96 4.05
CA GLU A 29 7.13 -35.98 5.34
C GLU A 29 8.46 -35.21 5.34
N HIS A 30 9.21 -35.25 4.23
CA HIS A 30 10.54 -34.64 4.13
C HIS A 30 10.58 -33.43 3.20
N PHE A 31 9.83 -33.45 2.09
CA PHE A 31 9.78 -32.37 1.12
C PHE A 31 8.33 -31.98 0.86
N LYS A 32 7.99 -30.73 1.17
CA LYS A 32 6.63 -30.22 0.91
C LYS A 32 6.40 -30.07 -0.60
N ALA A 33 5.19 -30.33 -1.05
CA ALA A 33 4.76 -29.98 -2.39
C ALA A 33 4.56 -28.46 -2.52
N ARG A 34 4.87 -27.92 -3.69
CA ARG A 34 4.51 -26.58 -4.12
C ARG A 34 3.16 -26.63 -4.85
N ALA A 35 2.57 -25.46 -5.07
CA ALA A 35 1.31 -25.33 -5.81
C ALA A 35 1.38 -25.83 -7.27
N ASP A 36 2.57 -25.88 -7.87
CA ASP A 36 2.81 -26.42 -9.22
C ASP A 36 3.01 -27.96 -9.22
N GLY A 37 2.79 -28.63 -8.07
CA GLY A 37 3.00 -30.07 -7.91
C GLY A 37 4.47 -30.47 -7.71
N ASN A 38 5.43 -29.55 -7.88
CA ASN A 38 6.84 -29.84 -7.68
C ASN A 38 7.22 -29.84 -6.20
N LEU A 39 8.13 -30.72 -5.79
CA LEU A 39 8.65 -30.72 -4.43
C LEU A 39 9.70 -29.62 -4.21
N PHE A 40 9.77 -29.07 -2.99
CA PHE A 40 10.85 -28.16 -2.64
C PHE A 40 12.22 -28.86 -2.70
N LYS A 41 13.26 -28.15 -3.15
CA LYS A 41 14.66 -28.65 -3.09
C LYS A 41 15.26 -28.65 -1.67
N THR A 42 14.54 -28.13 -0.69
CA THR A 42 14.98 -28.03 0.71
C THR A 42 13.98 -28.79 1.57
N CYS A 43 14.48 -29.65 2.47
CA CYS A 43 13.60 -30.44 3.33
C CYS A 43 12.84 -29.57 4.34
N GLY A 44 11.73 -30.09 4.86
CA GLY A 44 10.83 -29.42 5.82
C GLY A 44 11.57 -28.86 7.03
N GLU A 45 12.41 -29.66 7.69
CA GLU A 45 13.22 -29.24 8.83
C GLU A 45 14.11 -28.03 8.52
N CYS A 46 14.76 -28.01 7.34
CA CYS A 46 15.63 -26.91 6.94
C CYS A 46 14.81 -25.65 6.59
N LEU A 47 13.62 -25.82 6.00
CA LEU A 47 12.68 -24.71 5.78
C LEU A 47 12.23 -24.11 7.12
N ASP A 48 11.90 -24.95 8.10
CA ASP A 48 11.48 -24.50 9.43
C ASP A 48 12.61 -23.82 10.19
N LYS A 49 13.84 -24.35 10.12
CA LYS A 49 15.04 -23.69 10.66
C LYS A 49 15.25 -22.31 10.02
N LYS A 50 15.11 -22.19 8.69
CA LYS A 50 15.20 -20.90 7.98
C LYS A 50 14.08 -19.94 8.40
N LYS A 51 12.84 -20.44 8.57
CA LYS A 51 11.69 -19.65 9.06
C LYS A 51 11.96 -19.12 10.47
N LYS A 52 12.40 -19.97 11.41
CA LYS A 52 12.77 -19.59 12.78
C LYS A 52 13.93 -18.58 12.79
N ALA A 53 14.98 -18.79 11.99
CA ALA A 53 16.10 -17.86 11.89
C ALA A 53 15.66 -16.47 11.36
N ARG A 54 14.77 -16.41 10.36
CA ARG A 54 14.21 -15.14 9.86
C ARG A 54 13.39 -14.43 10.93
N LEU A 55 12.59 -15.18 11.70
CA LEU A 55 11.80 -14.63 12.81
C LEU A 55 12.69 -14.11 13.95
N ASN A 56 13.75 -14.83 14.32
CA ASN A 56 14.71 -14.38 15.32
C ASN A 56 15.48 -13.14 14.86
N LYS A 57 15.92 -13.09 13.60
CA LYS A 57 16.56 -11.90 13.02
C LYS A 57 15.62 -10.68 13.03
N LEU A 58 14.32 -10.92 12.83
CA LEU A 58 13.29 -9.88 12.95
C LEU A 58 13.13 -9.40 14.40
N ARG A 59 13.04 -10.32 15.36
CA ARG A 59 12.96 -10.01 16.80
C ARG A 59 14.17 -9.21 17.27
N LEU A 60 15.39 -9.63 16.91
CA LEU A 60 16.62 -8.90 17.24
C LEU A 60 16.64 -7.50 16.63
N ARG A 61 16.18 -7.33 15.39
CA ARG A 61 16.05 -6.01 14.76
C ARG A 61 15.04 -5.11 15.48
N ASN A 62 13.96 -5.67 16.00
CA ASN A 62 12.95 -4.91 16.73
C ASN A 62 13.45 -4.53 18.14
N ALA A 63 14.06 -5.48 18.87
CA ALA A 63 14.66 -5.21 20.18
C ALA A 63 15.77 -4.14 20.10
N ASN A 64 16.60 -4.19 19.06
CA ASN A 64 17.61 -3.15 18.85
C ASN A 64 17.00 -1.78 18.51
N LYS A 65 15.84 -1.74 17.85
CA LYS A 65 15.13 -0.47 17.61
C LYS A 65 14.56 0.11 18.89
N GLU A 66 13.99 -0.72 19.76
CA GLU A 66 13.45 -0.30 21.06
C GLU A 66 14.56 0.29 21.96
N ASN A 67 15.76 -0.31 21.92
CA ASN A 67 16.94 0.22 22.63
C ASN A 67 17.52 1.49 21.98
N LEU A 68 17.47 1.64 20.64
CA LEU A 68 17.92 2.87 19.98
C LEU A 68 16.96 4.05 20.18
N THR A 69 15.66 3.81 20.35
CA THR A 69 14.67 4.88 20.63
C THR A 69 14.87 5.59 21.97
N GLN A 70 15.78 5.13 22.83
CA GLN A 70 16.14 5.83 24.08
C GLN A 70 17.51 6.55 24.03
N ALA A 71 18.32 6.39 22.97
CA ALA A 71 19.72 6.80 23.00
C ALA A 71 20.18 7.78 21.90
N SER A 72 19.35 8.15 20.93
CA SER A 72 19.78 9.11 19.90
C SER A 72 18.63 9.83 19.22
N GLU A 73 18.44 11.11 19.54
CA GLU A 73 17.62 12.06 18.78
C GLU A 73 18.33 12.64 17.55
N GLU A 74 19.58 12.24 17.27
CA GLU A 74 20.36 12.85 16.17
C GLU A 74 20.66 11.86 15.04
N GLY A 75 19.90 12.02 13.95
CA GLY A 75 20.39 11.89 12.59
C GLY A 75 20.93 10.53 12.13
N SER A 76 20.06 9.56 11.87
CA SER A 76 20.37 8.54 10.84
C SER A 76 19.24 8.39 9.82
N ASP A 77 19.57 8.75 8.58
CA ASP A 77 18.78 8.62 7.35
C ASP A 77 18.81 7.14 6.90
N ASP A 78 18.23 6.27 7.73
CA ASP A 78 18.07 4.87 7.37
C ASP A 78 16.70 4.66 6.76
N ARG A 79 16.72 4.26 5.48
CA ARG A 79 15.60 3.62 4.79
C ARG A 79 15.16 2.43 5.62
N ILE A 80 14.20 2.66 6.51
CA ILE A 80 13.48 1.63 7.27
C ILE A 80 12.73 0.77 6.24
N LEU A 81 13.42 -0.22 5.70
CA LEU A 81 12.83 -1.41 5.11
C LEU A 81 12.00 -2.05 6.22
N SER A 82 10.74 -1.62 6.29
CA SER A 82 9.73 -2.21 7.15
C SER A 82 9.76 -3.71 6.85
N PRO A 83 10.06 -4.56 7.85
CA PRO A 83 10.23 -5.97 7.59
C PRO A 83 8.96 -6.57 6.99
N PRO A 84 9.07 -7.63 6.20
CA PRO A 84 7.90 -8.27 5.63
C PRO A 84 7.20 -9.04 6.76
N LEU A 85 6.22 -8.41 7.40
CA LEU A 85 5.04 -9.09 7.95
C LEU A 85 4.29 -9.69 6.75
N GLU A 86 4.87 -10.72 6.15
CA GLU A 86 4.45 -11.32 4.88
C GLU A 86 3.78 -12.68 5.06
N TYR A 87 3.60 -13.15 6.30
CA TYR A 87 3.05 -14.48 6.53
C TYR A 87 1.73 -14.40 7.32
N GLU A 88 0.65 -14.76 6.62
CA GLU A 88 -0.60 -15.33 7.17
C GLU A 88 -1.81 -14.43 7.47
N ASP A 89 -2.04 -13.34 6.72
CA ASP A 89 -3.38 -12.70 6.78
C ASP A 89 -4.45 -13.47 5.96
N SER A 90 -4.08 -14.30 4.98
CA SER A 90 -5.09 -15.01 4.17
C SER A 90 -5.95 -15.98 4.99
N ALA A 91 -5.45 -16.48 6.12
CA ALA A 91 -6.22 -17.31 7.05
C ALA A 91 -7.34 -16.51 7.75
N LEU A 92 -7.12 -15.22 8.04
CA LEU A 92 -8.12 -14.35 8.66
C LEU A 92 -9.37 -14.17 7.79
N PHE A 93 -9.19 -14.31 6.49
CA PHE A 93 -10.25 -14.11 5.51
C PHE A 93 -10.96 -15.43 5.12
N GLN A 94 -10.49 -16.58 5.59
CA GLN A 94 -11.11 -17.87 5.30
C GLN A 94 -12.46 -17.97 6.02
N GLY A 95 -13.53 -18.26 5.26
CA GLY A 95 -14.90 -18.34 5.79
C GLY A 95 -15.61 -16.99 5.99
N MET A 96 -14.96 -15.85 5.75
CA MET A 96 -15.65 -14.55 5.79
C MET A 96 -16.62 -14.40 4.63
N LYS A 97 -17.85 -13.92 4.93
CA LYS A 97 -18.83 -13.56 3.91
C LYS A 97 -18.37 -12.34 3.12
N ILE A 98 -18.56 -12.37 1.81
CA ILE A 98 -18.33 -11.21 0.94
C ILE A 98 -19.45 -10.20 1.16
N VAL A 99 -19.09 -8.95 1.47
CA VAL A 99 -20.02 -7.83 1.68
C VAL A 99 -19.88 -6.80 0.56
N LYS A 100 -20.94 -6.03 0.30
CA LYS A 100 -20.88 -4.88 -0.63
C LYS A 100 -20.03 -3.75 -0.03
N LEU A 101 -19.35 -2.98 -0.88
CA LEU A 101 -18.52 -1.83 -0.47
C LEU A 101 -19.31 -0.84 0.42
N ASP A 102 -20.53 -0.48 0.04
CA ASP A 102 -21.34 0.46 0.82
C ASP A 102 -21.65 -0.08 2.22
N ALA A 103 -21.98 -1.37 2.34
CA ALA A 103 -22.27 -1.99 3.63
C ALA A 103 -21.02 -2.01 4.54
N PHE A 104 -19.84 -2.25 3.96
CA PHE A 104 -18.57 -2.17 4.67
C PHE A 104 -18.29 -0.75 5.17
N VAL A 105 -18.44 0.26 4.30
CA VAL A 105 -18.28 1.68 4.63
C VAL A 105 -19.25 2.13 5.73
N GLN A 106 -20.51 1.72 5.66
CA GLN A 106 -21.50 2.01 6.70
C GLN A 106 -21.14 1.36 8.04
N THR A 107 -20.48 0.20 8.02
CA THR A 107 -19.97 -0.44 9.24
C THR A 107 -18.82 0.37 9.86
N LEU A 108 -17.93 0.92 9.03
CA LEU A 108 -16.86 1.81 9.51
C LEU A 108 -17.40 3.09 10.13
N LEU A 109 -18.44 3.70 9.56
CA LEU A 109 -19.06 4.91 10.12
C LEU A 109 -19.56 4.71 11.56
N LYS A 110 -20.09 3.52 11.87
CA LYS A 110 -20.59 3.17 13.21
C LYS A 110 -19.50 3.12 14.28
N THR A 111 -18.22 3.05 13.89
CA THR A 111 -17.09 3.00 14.84
C THR A 111 -16.74 4.37 15.45
N GLY A 112 -17.33 5.48 14.97
CA GLY A 112 -17.19 6.81 15.60
C GLY A 112 -15.79 7.44 15.48
N GLY A 113 -14.97 6.95 14.54
CA GLY A 113 -13.64 7.47 14.22
C GLY A 113 -12.48 6.75 14.90
N LYS A 114 -12.73 5.81 15.83
CA LYS A 114 -11.69 4.91 16.34
C LYS A 114 -11.87 3.55 15.66
N ILE A 115 -10.91 3.18 14.82
CA ILE A 115 -10.95 1.91 14.07
C ILE A 115 -9.88 1.01 14.69
N ASP A 116 -10.25 0.09 15.58
CA ASP A 116 -9.26 -0.79 16.21
C ASP A 116 -8.58 -1.69 15.17
N VAL A 117 -9.26 -2.74 14.71
CA VAL A 117 -8.90 -3.49 13.50
C VAL A 117 -10.19 -4.00 12.90
N VAL A 118 -10.46 -3.63 11.65
CA VAL A 118 -11.63 -4.12 10.92
C VAL A 118 -11.16 -4.84 9.68
N THR A 119 -11.56 -6.09 9.54
CA THR A 119 -11.29 -6.93 8.37
C THR A 119 -12.59 -7.28 7.64
N ALA A 120 -12.55 -7.35 6.30
CA ALA A 120 -13.68 -7.77 5.49
C ALA A 120 -13.27 -8.26 4.10
N LYS A 121 -14.10 -9.13 3.49
CA LYS A 121 -14.09 -9.36 2.04
C LYS A 121 -15.09 -8.46 1.37
N VAL A 122 -14.62 -7.55 0.54
CA VAL A 122 -15.45 -6.52 -0.09
C VAL A 122 -15.59 -6.80 -1.57
N ASN A 123 -16.83 -6.90 -2.06
CA ASN A 123 -17.14 -6.93 -3.47
C ASN A 123 -17.08 -5.50 -4.03
N VAL A 124 -16.29 -5.32 -5.09
CA VAL A 124 -16.06 -4.04 -5.79
C VAL A 124 -16.45 -4.10 -7.27
N SER A 125 -17.26 -5.06 -7.69
CA SER A 125 -17.70 -5.21 -9.08
C SER A 125 -18.48 -4.00 -9.62
N GLY A 126 -19.11 -3.20 -8.74
CA GLY A 126 -19.77 -1.95 -9.10
C GLY A 126 -18.81 -0.77 -9.32
N THR A 127 -17.51 -0.96 -9.12
CA THR A 127 -16.51 0.08 -9.40
C THR A 127 -15.95 -0.13 -10.80
N GLU A 128 -15.97 0.90 -11.65
CA GLU A 128 -15.45 0.86 -13.03
C GLU A 128 -13.90 0.82 -13.06
N ALA A 129 -13.30 -0.13 -12.35
CA ALA A 129 -11.85 -0.16 -12.12
C ALA A 129 -11.11 -0.90 -13.23
N SER A 130 -10.09 -0.26 -13.80
CA SER A 130 -9.32 -0.81 -14.93
C SER A 130 -8.15 -1.70 -14.51
N SER A 131 -7.72 -1.61 -13.24
CA SER A 131 -6.59 -2.38 -12.72
C SER A 131 -6.77 -2.72 -11.24
N SER A 132 -6.03 -3.72 -10.75
CA SER A 132 -6.00 -4.05 -9.31
C SER A 132 -5.59 -2.87 -8.43
N ARG A 133 -4.72 -1.99 -8.96
CA ARG A 133 -4.30 -0.75 -8.29
C ARG A 133 -5.46 0.24 -8.17
N ASP A 134 -6.20 0.44 -9.25
CA ASP A 134 -7.36 1.32 -9.29
C ASP A 134 -8.49 0.81 -8.37
N MET A 135 -8.73 -0.50 -8.33
CA MET A 135 -9.67 -1.12 -7.39
C MET A 135 -9.29 -0.78 -5.93
N ALA A 136 -8.03 -0.96 -5.57
CA ALA A 136 -7.52 -0.63 -4.24
C ALA A 136 -7.68 0.87 -3.93
N ASP A 137 -7.34 1.75 -4.87
CA ASP A 137 -7.46 3.19 -4.69
C ASP A 137 -8.91 3.65 -4.54
N LYS A 138 -9.87 3.02 -5.24
CA LYS A 138 -11.30 3.30 -5.07
C LYS A 138 -11.81 2.87 -3.71
N VAL A 139 -11.39 1.70 -3.21
CA VAL A 139 -11.73 1.26 -1.84
C VAL A 139 -11.11 2.20 -0.80
N ALA A 140 -9.84 2.58 -0.95
CA ALA A 140 -9.18 3.53 -0.05
C ALA A 140 -9.88 4.90 -0.06
N LYS A 141 -10.33 5.37 -1.23
CA LYS A 141 -11.08 6.61 -1.38
C LYS A 141 -12.44 6.54 -0.68
N ALA A 142 -13.19 5.45 -0.85
CA ALA A 142 -14.47 5.25 -0.17
C ALA A 142 -14.32 5.22 1.37
N ILE A 143 -13.26 4.57 1.87
CA ILE A 143 -12.91 4.60 3.31
C ILE A 143 -12.57 6.02 3.75
N TRP A 144 -11.85 6.79 2.95
CA TRP A 144 -11.51 8.18 3.28
C TRP A 144 -12.75 9.06 3.34
N GLU A 145 -13.61 9.01 2.33
CA GLU A 145 -14.83 9.82 2.26
C GLU A 145 -15.77 9.58 3.45
N CYS A 146 -15.81 8.34 3.97
CA CYS A 146 -16.63 8.03 5.13
C CYS A 146 -15.94 8.34 6.47
N SER A 147 -14.66 8.00 6.63
CA SER A 147 -13.98 8.11 7.91
C SER A 147 -13.33 9.47 8.15
N GLY A 148 -13.12 10.25 7.09
CA GLY A 148 -12.30 11.45 7.11
C GLY A 148 -10.79 11.17 7.15
N TYR A 149 -10.35 9.92 7.22
CA TYR A 149 -8.93 9.54 7.26
C TYR A 149 -8.43 9.18 5.86
N ARG A 150 -7.50 9.98 5.33
CA ARG A 150 -6.87 9.71 4.03
C ARG A 150 -5.73 8.73 4.20
N PHE A 151 -5.77 7.62 3.47
CA PHE A 151 -4.68 6.65 3.40
C PHE A 151 -3.88 6.85 2.11
N ILE A 152 -2.58 7.14 2.25
CA ILE A 152 -1.65 7.33 1.12
C ILE A 152 -0.97 6.00 0.82
N TYR A 153 -0.91 5.66 -0.46
CA TYR A 153 -0.20 4.49 -0.94
C TYR A 153 1.28 4.53 -0.57
N HIS A 154 1.79 3.37 -0.18
CA HIS A 154 3.19 3.21 0.20
C HIS A 154 3.89 2.12 -0.59
N SER A 155 3.32 0.92 -0.66
CA SER A 155 3.97 -0.19 -1.36
C SER A 155 2.99 -1.22 -1.89
N PHE A 156 3.50 -1.98 -2.85
CA PHE A 156 2.79 -3.00 -3.60
C PHE A 156 3.63 -4.27 -3.66
N TYR A 157 2.96 -5.42 -3.58
CA TYR A 157 3.57 -6.73 -3.67
C TYR A 157 2.67 -7.64 -4.51
N MET A 158 3.21 -8.18 -5.61
CA MET A 158 2.59 -9.29 -6.32
C MET A 158 3.16 -10.60 -5.84
N HIS A 159 2.30 -11.54 -5.49
CA HIS A 159 2.76 -12.87 -5.13
C HIS A 159 2.86 -13.72 -6.40
N LYS A 160 4.07 -14.23 -6.71
CA LYS A 160 4.37 -14.92 -7.98
C LYS A 160 3.44 -16.09 -8.32
N LEU A 161 2.89 -16.73 -7.29
CA LEU A 161 2.05 -17.93 -7.44
C LEU A 161 0.55 -17.66 -7.21
N SER A 162 0.16 -16.46 -6.81
CA SER A 162 -1.27 -16.15 -6.62
C SER A 162 -1.68 -15.04 -7.56
N LEU A 163 -2.88 -15.11 -8.12
CA LEU A 163 -3.49 -14.05 -8.92
C LEU A 163 -3.95 -12.84 -8.07
N SER A 164 -3.27 -12.60 -6.95
CA SER A 164 -3.61 -11.56 -5.99
C SER A 164 -2.49 -10.52 -5.88
N SER A 165 -2.93 -9.28 -5.70
CA SER A 165 -2.10 -8.09 -5.61
C SER A 165 -2.26 -7.48 -4.22
N LYS A 166 -1.17 -7.32 -3.47
CA LYS A 166 -1.20 -6.73 -2.12
C LYS A 166 -0.78 -5.27 -2.16
N PHE A 167 -1.57 -4.41 -1.55
CA PHE A 167 -1.31 -2.98 -1.44
C PHE A 167 -1.27 -2.56 0.03
N ARG A 168 -0.36 -1.64 0.35
CA ARG A 168 -0.22 -1.03 1.67
C ARG A 168 -0.37 0.46 1.58
N TYR A 169 -1.13 1.00 2.52
CA TYR A 169 -1.36 2.42 2.68
C TYR A 169 -1.19 2.80 4.15
N TYR A 170 -0.83 4.06 4.40
CA TYR A 170 -0.73 4.63 5.73
C TYR A 170 -1.54 5.91 5.82
N CYS A 171 -2.01 6.24 7.02
CA CYS A 171 -2.67 7.53 7.26
C CYS A 171 -1.75 8.68 6.83
N ALA A 172 -2.30 9.61 6.06
CA ALA A 172 -1.58 10.77 5.54
C ALA A 172 -1.04 11.69 6.64
N GLN A 173 -1.64 11.64 7.83
CA GLN A 173 -1.29 12.43 9.01
C GLN A 173 -0.49 11.61 10.03
N MET A 174 0.00 10.42 9.67
CA MET A 174 0.84 9.61 10.56
C MET A 174 2.20 10.29 10.80
N TYR A 175 2.52 10.58 12.06
CA TYR A 175 3.74 11.27 12.49
C TYR A 175 5.00 10.57 11.97
N SER A 176 5.12 9.26 12.21
CA SER A 176 6.31 8.47 11.84
C SER A 176 6.55 8.33 10.33
N ARG A 177 5.65 8.86 9.49
CA ARG A 177 5.75 8.83 8.02
C ARG A 177 5.95 10.20 7.42
N GLN A 178 5.87 11.28 8.20
CA GLN A 178 6.32 12.57 7.72
C GLN A 178 7.83 12.53 7.57
N ARG A 179 8.32 13.14 6.49
CA ARG A 179 9.74 13.44 6.39
C ARG A 179 10.05 14.43 7.51
N THR A 180 10.98 14.08 8.38
CA THR A 180 11.66 15.08 9.19
C THR A 180 12.24 16.09 8.21
N ASN A 181 11.88 17.36 8.36
CA ASN A 181 12.60 18.39 7.63
C ASN A 181 14.05 18.26 8.10
N LYS A 182 14.99 18.02 7.18
CA LYS A 182 16.41 18.17 7.53
C LYS A 182 16.56 19.59 8.03
N ASP A 183 17.04 19.76 9.26
CA ASP A 183 17.38 21.06 9.80
C ASP A 183 18.42 21.68 8.89
N CYS A 184 17.98 22.61 8.03
CA CYS A 184 18.89 23.42 7.25
C CYS A 184 19.11 24.71 8.04
N GLU A 185 20.29 24.88 8.63
CA GLU A 185 20.71 26.06 9.43
C GLU A 185 20.68 27.40 8.65
N SER A 186 20.18 27.44 7.42
CA SER A 186 20.12 28.66 6.63
C SER A 186 18.92 29.53 7.00
N ILE A 187 19.20 30.72 7.52
CA ILE A 187 18.32 31.77 8.09
C ILE A 187 17.15 32.26 7.17
N LYS A 188 16.95 31.68 5.98
CA LYS A 188 15.88 32.06 5.03
C LYS A 188 14.86 30.94 4.81
N GLU A 189 14.52 30.18 5.84
CA GLU A 189 13.52 29.13 5.73
C GLU A 189 12.09 29.69 5.67
N ARG A 190 11.53 29.64 4.47
CA ARG A 190 10.10 29.78 4.21
C ARG A 190 9.38 28.60 4.90
N ARG A 191 8.96 28.79 6.15
CA ARG A 191 8.17 27.80 6.92
C ARG A 191 6.95 27.39 6.09
N LYS A 192 7.03 26.23 5.44
CA LYS A 192 5.90 25.64 4.74
C LYS A 192 4.93 25.20 5.85
N PRO A 193 3.66 25.62 5.84
CA PRO A 193 2.69 25.05 6.76
C PRO A 193 2.65 23.54 6.48
N SER A 194 3.17 22.75 7.41
CA SER A 194 3.05 21.30 7.38
C SER A 194 1.66 20.94 7.84
N MET A 195 1.10 19.89 7.23
CA MET A 195 -0.13 19.30 7.73
C MET A 195 0.11 18.77 9.15
N GLN A 196 -0.85 18.99 10.04
CA GLN A 196 -0.78 18.46 11.41
C GLN A 196 -0.73 16.94 11.38
N THR A 197 0.09 16.37 12.26
CA THR A 197 0.36 14.93 12.32
C THR A 197 0.13 14.37 13.72
N PHE A 198 -0.10 13.06 13.77
CA PHE A 198 -0.60 12.34 14.93
C PHE A 198 0.05 10.95 15.04
N GLN A 199 0.09 10.38 16.24
CA GLN A 199 0.59 9.02 16.50
C GLN A 199 -0.51 7.96 16.26
N CYS A 200 -1.37 8.17 15.26
CA CYS A 200 -2.55 7.33 15.06
C CYS A 200 -2.28 5.88 14.67
N HIS A 201 -1.05 5.58 14.25
CA HIS A 201 -0.64 4.29 13.71
C HIS A 201 -1.61 3.77 12.63
N GLY A 202 -2.22 4.69 11.87
CA GLY A 202 -3.24 4.35 10.88
C GLY A 202 -2.66 3.66 9.66
N TRP A 203 -3.20 2.48 9.32
CA TRP A 203 -2.82 1.73 8.13
C TRP A 203 -4.03 1.06 7.48
N LEU A 204 -3.88 0.79 6.19
CA LEU A 204 -4.85 0.08 5.36
C LEU A 204 -4.09 -0.92 4.48
N PHE A 205 -4.41 -2.20 4.66
CA PHE A 205 -3.90 -3.31 3.87
C PHE A 205 -5.00 -3.88 3.02
N MET A 206 -4.69 -4.12 1.75
CA MET A 206 -5.64 -4.68 0.80
C MET A 206 -4.99 -5.79 -0.02
N THR A 207 -5.66 -6.93 -0.13
CA THR A 207 -5.33 -7.98 -1.10
C THR A 207 -6.43 -8.01 -2.15
N VAL A 208 -6.08 -7.66 -3.38
CA VAL A 208 -7.02 -7.54 -4.51
C VAL A 208 -6.95 -8.81 -5.36
N TYR A 209 -8.12 -9.43 -5.56
CA TYR A 209 -8.33 -10.53 -6.49
C TYR A 209 -9.07 -9.99 -7.71
N GLN A 210 -8.31 -9.57 -8.72
CA GLN A 210 -8.82 -8.78 -9.85
C GLN A 210 -9.94 -9.51 -10.61
N GLU A 211 -9.73 -10.77 -10.98
CA GLU A 211 -10.71 -11.60 -11.70
C GLU A 211 -12.02 -11.82 -10.93
N LEU A 212 -11.96 -11.79 -9.60
CA LEU A 212 -13.13 -12.02 -8.74
C LEU A 212 -13.85 -10.73 -8.39
N HIS A 213 -13.29 -9.56 -8.71
CA HIS A 213 -13.74 -8.26 -8.22
C HIS A 213 -13.91 -8.23 -6.68
N VAL A 214 -13.02 -8.92 -5.96
CA VAL A 214 -13.02 -9.00 -4.49
C VAL A 214 -11.75 -8.40 -3.94
N VAL A 215 -11.89 -7.62 -2.87
CA VAL A 215 -10.78 -7.08 -2.09
C VAL A 215 -10.89 -7.55 -0.64
N GLU A 216 -9.87 -8.24 -0.16
CA GLU A 216 -9.69 -8.47 1.27
C GLU A 216 -9.10 -7.19 1.88
N VAL A 217 -9.87 -6.54 2.74
CA VAL A 217 -9.54 -5.25 3.36
C VAL A 217 -9.24 -5.48 4.84
N SER A 218 -8.14 -4.92 5.33
CA SER A 218 -7.86 -4.78 6.76
C SER A 218 -7.47 -3.32 7.04
N VAL A 219 -8.16 -2.67 7.96
CA VAL A 219 -7.94 -1.26 8.30
C VAL A 219 -7.84 -1.07 9.81
N GLN A 220 -6.92 -0.19 10.23
CA GLN A 220 -6.72 0.21 11.62
C GLN A 220 -6.40 1.72 11.68
N HIS A 221 -6.92 2.36 12.71
CA HIS A 221 -6.68 3.75 13.08
C HIS A 221 -6.94 3.94 14.58
N LYS A 222 -5.88 3.84 15.42
CA LYS A 222 -6.01 3.70 16.87
C LYS A 222 -6.36 5.00 17.60
N GLU A 223 -5.90 6.14 17.08
CA GLU A 223 -6.14 7.44 17.70
C GLU A 223 -7.07 8.28 16.83
N LYS A 224 -8.08 8.86 17.46
CA LYS A 224 -8.95 9.84 16.79
C LYS A 224 -8.19 11.15 16.64
N HIS A 225 -8.13 11.67 15.41
CA HIS A 225 -7.63 13.02 15.14
C HIS A 225 -8.54 13.75 14.17
N VAL A 226 -8.24 15.03 13.95
CA VAL A 226 -8.96 15.88 12.99
C VAL A 226 -8.93 15.23 11.60
N PRO A 227 -10.06 15.24 10.86
CA PRO A 227 -10.10 14.69 9.51
C PRO A 227 -9.05 15.30 8.60
N TYR A 228 -8.63 14.51 7.62
CA TYR A 228 -7.72 14.97 6.58
C TYR A 228 -8.39 16.07 5.76
N ARG A 229 -7.80 17.27 5.75
CA ARG A 229 -8.22 18.35 4.86
C ARG A 229 -7.57 18.17 3.50
N CYS A 230 -8.38 18.01 2.46
CA CYS A 230 -7.88 17.93 1.10
C CYS A 230 -7.15 19.22 0.72
N ILE A 231 -5.82 19.11 0.54
CA ILE A 231 -4.97 20.18 0.02
C ILE A 231 -4.85 20.13 -1.51
N ASP A 232 -5.43 19.09 -2.12
CA ASP A 232 -5.43 18.93 -3.57
C ASP A 232 -6.41 19.92 -4.20
N VAL A 233 -6.06 20.36 -5.41
CA VAL A 233 -6.87 21.31 -6.16
C VAL A 233 -8.09 20.57 -6.74
N PRO A 234 -9.33 21.07 -6.56
CA PRO A 234 -10.53 20.44 -7.08
C PRO A 234 -10.52 20.28 -8.60
N PRO A 235 -11.17 19.25 -9.16
CA PRO A 235 -11.27 19.04 -10.60
C PRO A 235 -11.84 20.24 -11.37
N ALA A 236 -12.86 20.92 -10.84
CA ALA A 236 -13.41 22.13 -11.46
C ALA A 236 -12.37 23.24 -11.62
N VAL A 237 -11.43 23.34 -10.68
CA VAL A 237 -10.33 24.31 -10.74
C VAL A 237 -9.27 23.84 -11.74
N HIS A 238 -9.07 22.53 -11.89
CA HIS A 238 -8.22 21.99 -12.96
C HIS A 238 -8.77 22.32 -14.35
N GLU A 239 -10.06 22.13 -14.57
CA GLU A 239 -10.76 22.49 -15.82
C GLU A 239 -10.64 23.99 -16.08
N PHE A 240 -10.91 24.81 -15.06
CA PHE A 240 -10.76 26.25 -15.16
C PHE A 240 -9.34 26.69 -15.58
N LEU A 241 -8.30 26.03 -15.07
CA LEU A 241 -6.91 26.29 -15.45
C LEU A 241 -6.60 25.85 -16.89
N LYS A 242 -7.23 24.77 -17.37
CA LYS A 242 -7.08 24.27 -18.75
C LYS A 242 -7.75 25.20 -19.75
N ASP A 243 -8.92 25.71 -19.42
CA ASP A 243 -9.72 26.57 -20.31
C ASP A 243 -9.15 27.99 -20.42
N ASN A 244 -8.24 28.38 -19.52
CA ASN A 244 -7.71 29.74 -19.44
C ASN A 244 -6.16 29.78 -19.50
N PRO A 245 -5.52 29.24 -20.56
CA PRO A 245 -4.06 29.13 -20.63
C PRO A 245 -3.36 30.50 -20.75
N GLY A 246 -4.03 31.50 -21.32
CA GLY A 246 -3.49 32.86 -21.51
C GLY A 246 -3.58 33.77 -20.29
N ILE A 247 -4.35 33.39 -19.26
CA ILE A 247 -4.53 34.25 -18.07
C ILE A 247 -3.31 34.11 -17.15
N SER A 248 -2.84 35.24 -16.62
CA SER A 248 -1.75 35.24 -15.64
C SER A 248 -2.17 34.49 -14.38
N PHE A 249 -1.21 33.85 -13.73
CA PHE A 249 -1.49 33.04 -12.53
C PHE A 249 -2.08 33.86 -11.37
N ALA A 250 -1.74 35.15 -11.27
CA ALA A 250 -2.31 36.05 -10.27
C ALA A 250 -3.81 36.32 -10.51
N GLN A 251 -4.18 36.56 -11.77
CA GLN A 251 -5.57 36.78 -12.17
C GLN A 251 -6.42 35.52 -12.00
N LEU A 252 -5.89 34.34 -12.34
CA LEU A 252 -6.57 33.06 -12.09
C LEU A 252 -6.86 32.85 -10.61
N TRP A 253 -5.86 33.11 -9.75
CA TRP A 253 -6.06 32.98 -8.31
C TRP A 253 -7.12 33.95 -7.79
N LYS A 254 -7.15 35.18 -8.30
CA LYS A 254 -8.19 36.16 -7.94
C LYS A 254 -9.59 35.66 -8.34
N LYS A 255 -9.76 35.17 -9.58
CA LYS A 255 -11.04 34.60 -10.05
C LYS A 255 -11.48 33.39 -9.22
N ILE A 256 -10.54 32.56 -8.80
CA ILE A 256 -10.85 31.42 -7.92
C ILE A 256 -11.30 31.90 -6.53
N LEU A 257 -10.67 32.94 -5.97
CA LEU A 257 -11.12 33.53 -4.71
C LEU A 257 -12.49 34.23 -4.82
N GLU A 258 -12.86 34.71 -6.01
CA GLU A 258 -14.19 35.25 -6.29
C GLU A 258 -15.25 34.12 -6.32
N MET A 259 -14.88 32.92 -6.81
CA MET A 259 -15.75 31.74 -6.84
C MET A 259 -15.83 30.99 -5.50
N ASP A 260 -14.70 30.88 -4.80
CA ASP A 260 -14.51 30.21 -3.52
C ASP A 260 -13.60 31.07 -2.63
N PRO A 261 -14.16 31.91 -1.74
CA PRO A 261 -13.39 32.83 -0.91
C PRO A 261 -12.43 32.16 0.08
N ALA A 262 -12.63 30.88 0.41
CA ALA A 262 -11.85 30.16 1.43
C ALA A 262 -11.42 28.76 0.95
N PRO A 263 -10.63 28.68 -0.14
CA PRO A 263 -10.34 27.41 -0.78
C PRO A 263 -9.54 26.50 0.14
N GLY A 264 -9.88 25.21 0.14
CA GLY A 264 -9.17 24.17 0.91
C GLY A 264 -7.73 23.90 0.44
N TYR A 265 -7.35 24.45 -0.70
CA TYR A 265 -6.07 24.28 -1.38
C TYR A 265 -5.33 25.61 -1.49
N SER A 266 -4.01 25.53 -1.65
CA SER A 266 -3.16 26.72 -1.71
C SER A 266 -2.93 27.20 -3.15
N ARG A 267 -2.66 28.51 -3.28
CA ARG A 267 -2.12 29.11 -4.52
C ARG A 267 -0.90 28.36 -5.06
N LYS A 268 -0.08 27.76 -4.18
CA LYS A 268 1.09 26.96 -4.56
C LYS A 268 0.69 25.62 -5.17
N ALA A 269 -0.29 24.91 -4.61
CA ALA A 269 -0.80 23.65 -5.17
C ALA A 269 -1.32 23.87 -6.59
N MET A 270 -2.08 24.94 -6.79
CA MET A 270 -2.54 25.38 -8.11
C MET A 270 -1.38 25.66 -9.08
N ARG A 271 -0.29 26.28 -8.61
CA ARG A 271 0.88 26.60 -9.45
C ARG A 271 1.59 25.33 -9.89
N GLN A 272 1.76 24.40 -8.95
CA GLN A 272 2.38 23.10 -9.22
C GLN A 272 1.57 22.32 -10.26
N TYR A 273 0.24 22.35 -10.16
CA TYR A 273 -0.64 21.74 -11.15
C TYR A 273 -0.42 22.35 -12.55
N ARG A 274 -0.43 23.68 -12.67
CA ARG A 274 -0.23 24.35 -13.96
C ARG A 274 1.14 24.03 -14.59
N ILE A 275 2.19 23.94 -13.77
CA ILE A 275 3.53 23.53 -14.22
C ILE A 275 3.51 22.06 -14.71
N ALA A 276 2.84 21.17 -13.99
CA ALA A 276 2.72 19.77 -14.39
C ALA A 276 1.96 19.61 -15.72
N MET A 277 0.93 20.42 -15.96
CA MET A 277 0.21 20.42 -17.24
C MET A 277 1.09 20.87 -18.41
N GLY A 278 1.91 21.91 -18.22
CA GLY A 278 2.85 22.35 -19.28
C GLY A 278 3.87 21.29 -19.66
N ARG A 279 4.36 20.50 -18.69
CA ARG A 279 5.28 19.39 -18.97
C ARG A 279 4.63 18.26 -19.78
N GLN A 280 3.34 18.01 -19.57
CA GLN A 280 2.61 16.96 -20.31
C GLN A 280 2.30 17.36 -21.75
N SER A 281 2.20 18.66 -22.06
CA SER A 281 2.08 19.11 -23.45
C SER A 281 3.40 18.99 -24.22
N ASP A 282 4.54 19.17 -23.55
CA ASP A 282 5.86 19.10 -24.18
C ASP A 282 6.25 17.63 -24.47
N ASP A 283 6.03 16.70 -23.53
CA ASP A 283 6.31 15.26 -23.72
C ASP A 283 5.50 14.63 -24.88
N LYS A 284 4.27 15.11 -25.13
CA LYS A 284 3.44 14.62 -26.24
C LYS A 284 3.91 15.09 -27.61
N MET A 285 4.72 16.15 -27.66
CA MET A 285 5.27 16.69 -28.90
C MET A 285 6.53 15.93 -29.33
N GLU A 286 7.28 15.35 -28.39
CA GLU A 286 8.51 14.59 -28.65
C GLU A 286 8.29 13.16 -29.15
N THR A 287 7.14 12.53 -28.85
CA THR A 287 6.80 11.18 -29.34
C THR A 287 6.21 11.13 -30.76
N ARG A 288 6.34 12.21 -31.54
CA ARG A 288 5.75 12.33 -32.88
C ARG A 288 6.77 12.44 -34.03
N CYS A 289 8.04 12.15 -33.76
CA CYS A 289 9.10 12.01 -34.76
C CYS A 289 9.45 10.53 -34.98
#